data_AF-A0A5E5BFP4-F1
#
_entry.id   AF-A0A5E5BFP4-F1
#
_cell.length_a   1.000
_cell.length_b   1.000
_cell.length_c   1.000
_cell.angle_alpha   90.00
_cell.angle_beta   90.00
_cell.angle_gamma   90.00
#
_symmetry.space_group_name_H-M   'P 1'
#
loop_
_entity.id
_entity.type
_entity.pdbx_description
1 polymer ?
#
loop_
_entity_poly.entity_id
_entity_poly.type
_entity_poly.pdbx_seq_one_letter_code
_entity_poly.pdbx_strand_id
1 'polypeptide(L)' 'MDLCPLCRANAGRLDFTKPCCRVRHLMALPRVEMRRATLDRWRTQLGETLMTQIENEVKARWAARKA' A
#
# COMPACT_ATOMS: atom_id res chain seq x y z
N MET A 1 0.88 8.06 -7.64
CA MET A 1 0.82 6.71 -8.26
C MET A 1 -0.51 6.55 -9.00
N ASP A 2 -0.53 5.89 -10.16
CA ASP A 2 -1.79 5.63 -10.88
C ASP A 2 -2.65 4.56 -10.21
N LEU A 3 -3.93 4.87 -10.05
CA LEU A 3 -4.91 3.94 -9.50
C LEU A 3 -5.38 2.97 -10.57
N CYS A 4 -5.46 1.67 -10.23
CA CYS A 4 -6.11 0.66 -11.06
C CYS A 4 -7.64 0.78 -11.01
N PRO A 5 -8.40 0.13 -11.93
CA PRO A 5 -9.85 0.18 -11.93
C PRO A 5 -10.50 -0.22 -10.58
N LEU A 6 -9.93 -1.19 -9.87
CA LEU A 6 -10.44 -1.61 -8.55
C LEU A 6 -10.29 -0.51 -7.49
N CYS A 7 -9.15 0.16 -7.45
CA CYS A 7 -8.93 1.26 -6.52
C CYS A 7 -9.76 2.50 -6.89
N ARG A 8 -9.93 2.79 -8.19
CA ARG A 8 -10.78 3.90 -8.65
C ARG A 8 -12.24 3.69 -8.29
N ALA A 9 -12.76 2.47 -8.50
CA ALA A 9 -14.14 2.11 -8.17
C ALA A 9 -14.36 1.80 -6.67
N ASN A 10 -13.31 1.92 -5.84
CA ASN A 10 -13.31 1.48 -4.45
C ASN A 10 -13.89 0.05 -4.24
N ALA A 11 -13.55 -0.87 -5.15
CA ALA A 11 -14.10 -2.23 -5.12
C ALA A 11 -13.67 -2.98 -3.84
N GLY A 12 -14.52 -3.88 -3.34
CA GLY A 12 -14.25 -4.71 -2.15
C GLY A 12 -13.14 -5.76 -2.30
N ARG A 13 -12.50 -5.85 -3.47
CA ARG A 13 -11.38 -6.77 -3.76
C ARG A 13 -10.10 -6.03 -4.10
N LEU A 14 -8.95 -6.66 -3.84
CA LEU A 14 -7.62 -6.11 -4.09
C LEU A 14 -6.89 -6.95 -5.15
N ASP A 15 -6.11 -6.30 -5.99
CA ASP A 15 -5.18 -6.96 -6.92
C ASP A 15 -3.75 -6.67 -6.46
N PHE A 16 -3.13 -7.64 -5.76
CA PHE A 16 -1.74 -7.56 -5.35
C PHE A 16 -0.76 -7.83 -6.50
N THR A 17 -1.11 -7.65 -7.76
CA THR A 17 -0.11 -7.34 -8.80
C THR A 17 0.08 -5.83 -8.94
N LYS A 18 -0.90 -5.03 -8.48
CA LYS A 18 -0.88 -3.58 -8.60
C LYS A 18 -0.34 -2.91 -7.32
N PRO A 19 0.60 -1.95 -7.43
CA PRO A 19 1.14 -1.24 -6.27
C PRO A 19 0.06 -0.44 -5.50
N CYS A 20 -0.91 0.14 -6.21
CA CYS A 20 -1.97 0.94 -5.58
C CYS A 20 -2.88 0.12 -4.65
N CYS A 21 -3.12 -1.16 -4.97
CA CYS A 21 -3.90 -2.05 -4.09
C CYS A 21 -3.11 -2.45 -2.84
N ARG A 22 -1.79 -2.63 -2.96
CA ARG A 22 -0.91 -2.86 -1.81
C ARG A 22 -0.91 -1.69 -0.84
N VAL A 23 -0.79 -0.47 -1.37
CA VAL A 23 -0.91 0.77 -0.59
C VAL A 23 -2.29 0.82 0.08
N ARG A 24 -3.38 0.58 -0.67
CA ARG A 24 -4.74 0.57 -0.10
C ARG A 24 -4.89 -0.42 1.04
N HIS A 25 -4.30 -1.61 0.89
CA HIS A 25 -4.29 -2.64 1.94
C HIS A 25 -3.56 -2.15 3.19
N LEU A 26 -2.32 -1.66 3.07
CA LEU A 26 -1.56 -1.12 4.21
C LEU A 26 -2.29 0.01 4.93
N MET A 27 -2.97 0.89 4.18
CA MET A 27 -3.74 2.00 4.73
C MET A 27 -5.01 1.56 5.48
N ALA A 28 -5.51 0.36 5.20
CA ALA A 28 -6.68 -0.24 5.84
C ALA A 28 -6.33 -1.10 7.05
N LEU A 29 -5.08 -1.56 7.18
CA LEU A 29 -4.64 -2.31 8.35
C LEU A 29 -4.72 -1.44 9.61
N PRO A 30 -5.40 -1.87 10.68
CA PRO A 30 -5.65 -1.02 11.84
C PRO A 30 -4.41 -0.86 12.72
N ARG A 31 -3.62 -1.92 12.88
CA ARG A 31 -2.52 -1.97 13.84
C ARG A 31 -1.15 -1.80 13.19
N VAL A 32 -0.20 -1.23 13.95
CA VAL A 32 1.15 -0.89 13.45
C VAL A 32 1.95 -2.16 13.15
N GLU A 33 1.87 -3.14 14.02
CA GLU A 33 2.53 -4.44 13.90
C GLU A 33 2.09 -5.20 12.64
N MET A 34 0.81 -5.15 12.27
CA MET A 34 0.31 -5.76 11.03
C MET A 34 0.92 -5.10 9.80
N ARG A 35 1.05 -3.77 9.81
CA ARG A 35 1.67 -3.00 8.73
C ARG A 35 3.15 -3.33 8.60
N ARG A 36 3.87 -3.39 9.72
CA ARG A 36 5.30 -3.78 9.76
C ARG A 36 5.52 -5.19 9.22
N ALA A 37 4.78 -6.18 9.74
CA ALA A 37 4.88 -7.56 9.28
C ALA A 37 4.57 -7.71 7.78
N THR A 38 3.59 -6.95 7.27
CA THR A 38 3.27 -6.92 5.83
C THR A 38 4.41 -6.34 5.00
N LEU A 39 4.99 -5.22 5.45
CA LEU A 39 6.14 -4.61 4.78
C LEU A 39 7.36 -5.53 4.78
N ASP A 40 7.67 -6.17 5.90
CA ASP A 40 8.79 -7.11 6.01
C ASP A 40 8.62 -8.30 5.06
N ARG A 41 7.41 -8.87 5.00
CA ARG A 41 7.07 -9.91 4.02
C ARG A 41 7.25 -9.42 2.58
N TRP A 42 6.85 -8.20 2.26
CA TRP A 42 6.98 -7.69 0.89
C TRP A 42 8.41 -7.31 0.53
N ARG A 43 9.25 -6.90 1.46
CA ARG A 43 10.68 -6.64 1.19
C ARG A 43 11.43 -7.85 0.66
N THR A 44 11.04 -9.06 1.06
CA THR A 44 11.66 -10.29 0.56
C THR A 44 11.07 -10.77 -0.78
N GLN A 45 9.87 -10.31 -1.13
CA GLN A 45 9.13 -10.73 -2.32
C GLN A 45 9.22 -9.74 -3.48
N LEU A 46 9.40 -8.46 -3.17
CA LEU A 46 9.38 -7.36 -4.13
C LEU A 46 10.78 -6.77 -4.24
N GLY A 47 11.12 -6.28 -5.44
CA GLY A 47 12.34 -5.51 -5.63
C GLY A 47 12.30 -4.19 -4.86
N GLU A 48 13.49 -3.67 -4.54
CA GLU A 48 13.69 -2.44 -3.76
C GLU A 48 12.91 -1.25 -4.33
N THR A 49 12.98 -1.03 -5.64
CA THR A 49 12.28 0.06 -6.33
C THR A 49 10.78 0.08 -6.02
N LEU A 50 10.13 -1.08 -6.06
CA LEU A 50 8.69 -1.18 -5.83
C LEU A 50 8.36 -0.97 -4.35
N MET A 51 9.20 -1.46 -3.44
CA MET A 51 9.04 -1.21 -2.01
C MET A 51 9.14 0.28 -1.69
N THR A 52 10.15 0.98 -2.21
CA THR A 52 10.32 2.42 -2.02
C THR A 52 9.10 3.19 -2.53
N GLN A 53 8.56 2.80 -3.69
CA GLN A 53 7.35 3.42 -4.24
C GLN A 53 6.13 3.24 -3.33
N ILE A 54 5.93 2.05 -2.77
CA ILE A 54 4.82 1.75 -1.84
C ILE A 54 4.98 2.55 -0.55
N GLU A 55 6.18 2.55 0.05
CA GLU A 55 6.45 3.27 1.30
C GLU A 55 6.24 4.78 1.16
N ASN A 56 6.72 5.37 0.06
CA ASN A 56 6.55 6.80 -0.20
C ASN A 56 5.08 7.19 -0.36
N GLU A 57 4.30 6.40 -1.10
CA GLU A 57 2.87 6.66 -1.29
C GLU A 57 2.08 6.49 0.02
N VAL A 58 2.41 5.48 0.83
CA VAL A 58 1.78 5.29 2.16
C VAL A 58 2.08 6.48 3.07
N LYS A 59 3.34 6.93 3.13
CA LYS A 59 3.74 8.13 3.90
C LYS A 59 2.97 9.37 3.46
N ALA A 60 2.88 9.61 2.14
CA ALA A 60 2.15 10.74 1.58
C ALA A 60 0.66 10.72 1.96
N ARG A 61 0.00 9.55 1.87
CA ARG A 61 -1.42 9.42 2.25
C ARG A 61 -1.68 9.59 3.74
N TRP A 62 -0.76 9.17 4.60
CA TRP A 62 -0.89 9.44 6.04
C TRP A 62 -0.66 10.90 6.38
N ALA A 63 0.29 11.57 5.73
CA ALA A 63 0.48 13.01 5.89
C ALA A 63 -0.79 13.77 5.51
N ALA A 64 -1.41 13.42 4.38
CA ALA A 64 -2.66 14.04 3.93
C ALA A 64 -3.87 13.76 4.85
N ARG A 65 -3.86 12.69 5.65
CA ARG A 65 -4.91 12.42 6.67
C ARG A 65 -4.73 13.23 7.95
N LYS A 66 -3.52 13.72 8.21
CA LYS A 66 -3.17 14.48 9.41
C LYS A 66 -3.19 16.00 9.18
N ALA A 67 -3.15 16.44 7.93
CA ALA A 67 -3.35 17.82 7.51
C ALA A 67 -4.85 18.18 7.57
#